data_AF-Q9N612-F1
#
_entry.id   AF-Q9N612-F1
#
_cell.length_a   1.000
_cell.length_b   1.000
_cell.length_c   1.000
_cell.angle_alpha   90.00
_cell.angle_beta   90.00
_cell.angle_gamma   90.00
#
_symmetry.space_group_name_H-M   'P 1'
#
loop_
_entity.id
_entity.type
_entity.pdbx_description
1 polymer ?
#
loop_
_entity_poly.entity_id
_entity_poly.type
_entity_poly.pdbx_seq_one_letter_code
_entity_poly.pdbx_strand_id
1 'polypeptide(L)'
;KNEPKTKPNSLNSTSAMSLLYECINTVIAVLISISSGMPNHSASIQLCVQKLRILIEDSDQNLKYLGLLAMSKILKTHPKSVQAHKDLILACLDDKDESIRLRALDLLYGMVSKKNLMEIVKRLLGHMERAEGSAYRDELLYKVIEICAQSSYLYVTNFEWYLTVLVELIQLEAGSRHGRLIAEQLLDVAIRVPVVRQFAVNEMTNLLDTFTVSAQSNSMYEVLYAAAWIVGEFAGELEDAEKTLNILLRPRLLPGHIQGVYVQNVIKLFARLATTCLELQDLPGLVTLCDHVLDKLQHFNGSSDIEVQERANSACMLIEMLRNQLTTSTDAMAMDT
;
A
#
# COMPACT_ATOMS: atom_id res chain seq x y z
N LYS A 1 -40.15 -53.80 -0.58
CA LYS A 1 -38.94 -53.53 -1.38
C LYS A 1 -39.25 -52.42 -2.38
N ASN A 2 -39.08 -51.16 -1.99
CA ASN A 2 -39.12 -50.01 -2.90
C ASN A 2 -37.97 -49.09 -2.47
N GLU A 3 -36.80 -49.30 -3.08
CA GLU A 3 -35.70 -48.36 -2.98
C GLU A 3 -35.97 -47.18 -3.91
N PRO A 4 -35.73 -45.93 -3.49
CA PRO A 4 -35.74 -44.79 -4.38
C PRO A 4 -34.50 -44.86 -5.27
N LYS A 5 -34.70 -45.01 -6.59
CA LYS A 5 -33.65 -44.87 -7.60
C LYS A 5 -33.05 -43.46 -7.51
N THR A 6 -31.84 -43.35 -6.98
CA THR A 6 -30.98 -42.17 -7.14
C THR A 6 -30.81 -41.90 -8.64
N LYS A 7 -31.30 -40.73 -9.10
CA LYS A 7 -31.03 -40.24 -10.46
C LYS A 7 -29.50 -40.23 -10.68
N PRO A 8 -29.00 -40.68 -11.84
CA PRO A 8 -27.58 -40.59 -12.13
C PRO A 8 -27.16 -39.11 -12.15
N ASN A 9 -26.11 -38.78 -11.39
CA ASN A 9 -25.49 -37.45 -11.37
C ASN A 9 -25.03 -37.08 -12.79
N SER A 10 -25.77 -36.24 -13.51
CA SER A 10 -25.40 -35.78 -14.87
C SER A 10 -24.01 -35.15 -14.92
N LEU A 11 -23.56 -34.55 -13.82
CA LEU A 11 -22.20 -34.03 -13.59
C LEU A 11 -21.09 -35.09 -13.80
N ASN A 12 -21.39 -36.37 -13.62
CA ASN A 12 -20.43 -37.47 -13.75
C ASN A 12 -20.41 -38.10 -15.15
N SER A 13 -21.41 -37.82 -16.01
CA SER A 13 -21.60 -38.55 -17.28
C SER A 13 -21.57 -37.68 -18.54
N THR A 14 -21.47 -36.36 -18.42
CA THR A 14 -21.58 -35.42 -19.55
C THR A 14 -20.21 -34.99 -20.08
N SER A 15 -19.97 -35.14 -21.38
CA SER A 15 -18.77 -34.66 -22.11
C SER A 15 -18.90 -33.23 -22.66
N ALA A 16 -20.11 -32.66 -22.67
CA ALA A 16 -20.38 -31.31 -23.17
C ALA A 16 -20.11 -30.24 -22.07
N MET A 17 -19.09 -29.42 -22.27
CA MET A 17 -18.63 -28.42 -21.29
C MET A 17 -19.66 -27.31 -21.00
N SER A 18 -20.43 -26.87 -21.99
CA SER A 18 -21.52 -25.90 -21.80
C SER A 18 -22.63 -26.43 -20.90
N LEU A 19 -23.04 -27.68 -21.12
CA LEU A 19 -24.02 -28.36 -20.28
C LEU A 19 -23.48 -28.60 -18.85
N LEU A 20 -22.18 -28.89 -18.73
CA LEU A 20 -21.52 -29.03 -17.44
C LEU A 20 -21.53 -27.71 -16.65
N TYR A 21 -21.21 -26.58 -17.30
CA TYR A 21 -21.27 -25.26 -16.68
C TYR A 21 -22.69 -24.89 -16.22
N GLU A 22 -23.71 -25.09 -17.07
CA GLU A 22 -25.11 -24.83 -16.71
C GLU A 22 -25.60 -25.75 -15.57
N CYS A 23 -25.18 -27.02 -15.57
CA CYS A 23 -25.45 -27.92 -14.46
C CYS A 23 -24.80 -27.41 -13.17
N ILE A 24 -23.55 -26.95 -13.22
CA ILE A 24 -22.86 -26.40 -12.05
C ILE A 24 -23.55 -25.12 -11.56
N ASN A 25 -23.89 -24.18 -12.45
CA ASN A 25 -24.63 -22.96 -12.07
C ASN A 25 -25.98 -23.27 -11.44
N THR A 26 -26.72 -24.22 -12.00
CA THR A 26 -28.01 -24.67 -11.45
C THR A 26 -27.81 -25.26 -10.06
N VAL A 27 -26.81 -26.13 -9.88
CA VAL A 27 -26.49 -26.74 -8.58
C VAL A 27 -26.05 -25.67 -7.58
N ILE A 28 -25.22 -24.71 -7.97
CA ILE A 28 -24.84 -23.58 -7.11
C ILE A 28 -26.08 -22.78 -6.69
N ALA A 29 -26.96 -22.42 -7.63
CA ALA A 29 -28.17 -21.66 -7.32
C ALA A 29 -29.15 -22.41 -6.39
N VAL A 30 -29.29 -23.72 -6.60
CA VAL A 30 -30.13 -24.59 -5.76
C VAL A 30 -29.51 -24.78 -4.37
N LEU A 31 -28.20 -25.01 -4.28
CA LEU A 31 -27.53 -25.20 -2.99
C LEU A 31 -27.51 -23.92 -2.17
N ILE A 32 -27.31 -22.76 -2.81
CA ILE A 32 -27.39 -21.45 -2.14
C ILE A 32 -28.81 -21.16 -1.66
N SER A 33 -29.85 -21.48 -2.45
CA SER A 33 -31.24 -21.21 -2.07
C SER A 33 -31.80 -22.17 -1.01
N ILE A 34 -31.29 -23.41 -0.91
CA ILE A 34 -31.75 -24.46 0.02
C ILE A 34 -30.84 -24.59 1.26
N SER A 35 -29.87 -23.68 1.44
CA SER A 35 -28.85 -23.72 2.51
C SER A 35 -29.38 -23.74 3.97
N SER A 36 -30.70 -23.73 4.18
CA SER A 36 -31.33 -23.85 5.50
C SER A 36 -31.80 -25.26 5.90
N GLY A 37 -31.56 -26.34 5.14
CA GLY A 37 -32.11 -27.66 5.57
C GLY A 37 -31.58 -28.99 5.03
N MET A 38 -30.56 -29.04 4.16
CA MET A 38 -30.08 -30.31 3.58
C MET A 38 -28.80 -30.85 4.25
N PRO A 39 -28.83 -32.03 4.90
CA PRO A 39 -27.61 -32.73 5.31
C PRO A 39 -26.81 -33.20 4.07
N ASN A 40 -25.48 -33.13 4.11
CA ASN A 40 -24.52 -33.55 3.07
C ASN A 40 -24.30 -32.66 1.83
N HIS A 41 -24.73 -31.39 1.82
CA HIS A 41 -24.47 -30.47 0.71
C HIS A 41 -22.96 -30.20 0.45
N SER A 42 -22.11 -30.40 1.47
CA SER A 42 -20.65 -30.20 1.35
C SER A 42 -20.00 -31.09 0.28
N ALA A 43 -20.42 -32.36 0.15
CA ALA A 43 -19.87 -33.28 -0.85
C ALA A 43 -20.21 -32.83 -2.29
N SER A 44 -21.43 -32.33 -2.51
CA SER A 44 -21.85 -31.77 -3.79
C SER A 44 -21.07 -30.50 -4.15
N ILE A 45 -20.83 -29.62 -3.18
CA ILE A 45 -19.99 -28.42 -3.38
C ILE A 45 -18.56 -28.81 -3.75
N GLN A 46 -17.97 -29.78 -3.05
CA GLN A 46 -16.63 -30.28 -3.36
C GLN A 46 -16.56 -30.84 -4.78
N LEU A 47 -17.56 -31.62 -5.20
CA LEU A 47 -17.65 -32.12 -6.58
C LEU A 47 -17.79 -30.96 -7.59
N CYS A 48 -18.62 -29.95 -7.29
CA CYS A 48 -18.74 -28.77 -8.15
C CYS A 48 -17.40 -28.04 -8.31
N VAL A 49 -16.69 -27.75 -7.21
CA VAL A 49 -15.38 -27.09 -7.26
C VAL A 49 -14.36 -27.95 -8.02
N GLN A 50 -14.36 -29.27 -7.83
CA GLN A 50 -13.49 -30.18 -8.57
C GLN A 50 -13.79 -30.20 -10.07
N LYS A 51 -15.08 -30.13 -10.47
CA LYS A 51 -15.45 -30.02 -11.89
C LYS A 51 -15.10 -28.65 -12.46
N LEU A 52 -15.30 -27.56 -11.70
CA LEU A 52 -14.90 -26.21 -12.11
C LEU A 52 -13.39 -26.12 -12.32
N ARG A 53 -12.58 -26.83 -11.53
CA ARG A 53 -11.15 -26.94 -11.78
C ARG A 53 -10.84 -27.45 -13.20
N ILE A 54 -11.55 -28.48 -13.66
CA ILE A 54 -11.37 -29.02 -15.02
C ILE A 54 -11.69 -27.95 -16.07
N LEU A 55 -12.73 -27.13 -15.85
CA LEU A 55 -13.06 -26.01 -16.75
C LEU A 55 -11.97 -24.93 -16.77
N ILE A 56 -11.31 -24.66 -15.64
CA ILE A 56 -10.24 -23.66 -15.52
C ILE A 56 -8.92 -24.15 -16.13
N GLU A 57 -8.68 -25.46 -16.11
CA GLU A 57 -7.52 -26.09 -16.74
C GLU A 57 -7.72 -26.27 -18.27
N ASP A 58 -8.92 -26.00 -18.80
CA ASP A 58 -9.23 -26.16 -20.23
C ASP A 58 -8.46 -25.16 -21.11
N SER A 59 -8.18 -25.53 -22.36
CA SER A 59 -7.54 -24.63 -23.33
C SER A 59 -8.41 -23.43 -23.76
N ASP A 60 -9.73 -23.56 -23.70
CA ASP A 60 -10.69 -22.52 -24.09
C ASP A 60 -10.80 -21.42 -23.02
N GLN A 61 -10.46 -20.19 -23.40
CA GLN A 61 -10.45 -19.02 -22.52
C GLN A 61 -11.83 -18.71 -21.93
N ASN A 62 -12.90 -18.95 -22.69
CA ASN A 62 -14.27 -18.73 -22.22
C ASN A 62 -14.62 -19.73 -21.11
N LEU A 63 -14.22 -21.00 -21.25
CA LEU A 63 -14.46 -22.01 -20.22
C LEU A 63 -13.69 -21.70 -18.94
N LYS A 64 -12.44 -21.23 -19.06
CA LYS A 64 -11.67 -20.75 -17.91
C LYS A 64 -12.37 -19.60 -17.19
N TYR A 65 -12.81 -18.59 -17.96
CA TYR A 65 -13.50 -17.43 -17.42
C TYR A 65 -14.78 -17.82 -16.68
N LEU A 66 -15.60 -18.67 -17.29
CA LEU A 66 -16.83 -19.20 -16.69
C LEU A 66 -16.53 -20.02 -15.42
N GLY A 67 -15.47 -20.83 -15.45
CA GLY A 67 -14.98 -21.58 -14.30
C GLY A 67 -14.64 -20.69 -13.11
N LEU A 68 -13.83 -19.64 -13.34
CA LEU A 68 -13.48 -18.66 -12.32
C LEU A 68 -14.70 -17.90 -11.81
N LEU A 69 -15.61 -17.49 -12.70
CA LEU A 69 -16.85 -16.80 -12.34
C LEU A 69 -17.74 -17.65 -11.41
N ALA A 70 -17.87 -18.95 -11.71
CA ALA A 70 -18.61 -19.87 -10.86
C ALA A 70 -17.91 -20.11 -9.51
N MET A 71 -16.58 -20.22 -9.48
CA MET A 71 -15.82 -20.31 -8.23
C MET A 71 -16.04 -19.08 -7.34
N SER A 72 -16.10 -17.86 -7.92
CA SER A 72 -16.41 -16.64 -7.17
C SER A 72 -17.79 -16.66 -6.52
N LYS A 73 -18.79 -17.30 -7.15
CA LYS A 73 -20.12 -17.48 -6.54
C LYS A 73 -20.07 -18.45 -5.36
N ILE A 74 -19.35 -19.57 -5.50
CA ILE A 74 -19.20 -20.55 -4.41
C ILE A 74 -18.42 -19.95 -3.23
N LEU A 75 -17.37 -19.18 -3.50
CA LEU A 75 -16.50 -18.56 -2.48
C LEU A 75 -17.30 -17.79 -1.42
N LYS A 76 -18.36 -17.08 -1.82
CA LYS A 76 -19.22 -16.28 -0.92
C LYS A 76 -19.91 -17.11 0.16
N THR A 77 -20.19 -18.38 -0.11
CA THR A 77 -20.94 -19.26 0.81
C THR A 77 -20.08 -20.39 1.38
N HIS A 78 -19.09 -20.86 0.61
CA HIS A 78 -18.24 -22.01 0.95
C HIS A 78 -16.75 -21.70 0.71
N PRO A 79 -16.15 -20.74 1.44
CA PRO A 79 -14.81 -20.25 1.15
C PRO A 79 -13.72 -21.31 1.30
N LYS A 80 -13.85 -22.20 2.29
CA LYS A 80 -12.89 -23.30 2.53
C LYS A 80 -12.74 -24.24 1.33
N SER A 81 -13.84 -24.51 0.62
CA SER A 81 -13.83 -25.40 -0.54
C SER A 81 -13.06 -24.79 -1.71
N VAL A 82 -13.23 -23.48 -1.94
CA VAL A 82 -12.52 -22.77 -3.01
C VAL A 82 -11.05 -22.54 -2.65
N GLN A 83 -10.76 -22.24 -1.37
CA GLN A 83 -9.39 -22.06 -0.86
C GLN A 83 -8.48 -23.28 -1.07
N ALA A 84 -9.03 -24.50 -1.11
CA ALA A 84 -8.27 -25.70 -1.43
C ALA A 84 -7.66 -25.69 -2.85
N HIS A 85 -8.15 -24.81 -3.73
CA HIS A 85 -7.70 -24.65 -5.11
C HIS A 85 -6.94 -23.34 -5.34
N LYS A 86 -6.41 -22.71 -4.28
CA LYS A 86 -5.65 -21.44 -4.36
C LYS A 86 -4.55 -21.46 -5.43
N ASP A 87 -3.79 -22.55 -5.52
CA ASP A 87 -2.66 -22.65 -6.46
C ASP A 87 -3.11 -22.64 -7.93
N LEU A 88 -4.29 -23.20 -8.22
CA LEU A 88 -4.91 -23.11 -9.55
C LEU A 88 -5.25 -21.64 -9.89
N ILE A 89 -5.83 -20.92 -8.93
CA ILE A 89 -6.22 -19.51 -9.14
C ILE A 89 -4.99 -18.62 -9.31
N LEU A 90 -3.94 -18.86 -8.52
CA LEU A 90 -2.66 -18.16 -8.67
C LEU A 90 -2.03 -18.44 -10.04
N ALA A 91 -2.12 -19.67 -10.57
CA ALA A 91 -1.62 -19.99 -11.90
C ALA A 91 -2.36 -19.23 -13.02
N CYS A 92 -3.63 -18.86 -12.82
CA CYS A 92 -4.38 -18.03 -13.77
C CYS A 92 -3.86 -16.60 -13.90
N LEU A 93 -3.00 -16.13 -12.98
CA LEU A 93 -2.35 -14.83 -13.09
C LEU A 93 -1.29 -14.79 -14.21
N ASP A 94 -0.77 -15.93 -14.62
CA ASP A 94 0.15 -16.06 -15.75
C ASP A 94 -0.59 -16.37 -17.08
N ASP A 95 -1.92 -16.26 -17.11
CA ASP A 95 -2.69 -16.53 -18.34
C ASP A 95 -2.43 -15.46 -19.41
N LYS A 96 -2.49 -15.88 -20.68
CA LYS A 96 -2.34 -15.02 -21.85
C LYS A 96 -3.50 -14.04 -22.01
N ASP A 97 -4.70 -14.42 -21.55
CA ASP A 97 -5.89 -13.58 -21.61
C ASP A 97 -5.98 -12.69 -20.36
N GLU A 98 -5.90 -11.38 -20.58
CA GLU A 98 -5.99 -10.38 -19.52
C GLU A 98 -7.30 -10.47 -18.72
N SER A 99 -8.41 -10.82 -19.36
CA SER A 99 -9.72 -10.95 -18.69
C SER A 99 -9.72 -12.08 -17.66
N ILE A 100 -8.96 -13.15 -17.93
CA ILE A 100 -8.78 -14.27 -16.99
C ILE A 100 -7.90 -13.84 -15.84
N ARG A 101 -6.79 -13.14 -16.12
CA ARG A 101 -5.90 -12.60 -15.09
C ARG A 101 -6.65 -11.69 -14.12
N LEU A 102 -7.41 -10.73 -14.65
CA LEU A 102 -8.23 -9.81 -13.84
C LEU A 102 -9.30 -10.56 -13.03
N ARG A 103 -9.93 -11.57 -13.61
CA ARG A 103 -10.92 -12.38 -12.89
C ARG A 103 -10.29 -13.22 -11.78
N ALA A 104 -9.08 -13.73 -11.97
CA ALA A 104 -8.33 -14.44 -10.95
C ALA A 104 -7.98 -13.50 -9.78
N LEU A 105 -7.60 -12.25 -10.06
CA LEU A 105 -7.37 -11.23 -9.02
C LEU A 105 -8.60 -10.95 -8.17
N ASP A 106 -9.79 -10.81 -8.77
CA ASP A 106 -11.04 -10.65 -8.02
C ASP A 106 -11.37 -11.85 -7.13
N LEU A 107 -11.09 -13.06 -7.62
CA LEU A 107 -11.30 -14.27 -6.85
C LEU A 107 -10.32 -14.35 -5.68
N LEU A 108 -9.05 -14.01 -5.90
CA LEU A 108 -8.04 -13.94 -4.85
C LEU A 108 -8.44 -12.98 -3.73
N TYR A 109 -8.97 -11.79 -4.06
CA TYR A 109 -9.45 -10.82 -3.07
C TYR A 109 -10.39 -11.43 -2.03
N GLY A 110 -11.35 -12.26 -2.44
CA GLY A 110 -12.26 -12.92 -1.50
C GLY A 110 -11.68 -14.18 -0.82
N MET A 111 -10.57 -14.72 -1.30
CA MET A 111 -9.91 -15.91 -0.75
C MET A 111 -8.90 -15.59 0.36
N VAL A 112 -8.59 -14.31 0.55
CA VAL A 112 -7.62 -13.82 1.54
C VAL A 112 -8.08 -14.14 2.96
N SER A 113 -7.10 -14.50 3.79
CA SER A 113 -7.22 -14.74 5.21
C SER A 113 -5.91 -14.35 5.88
N LYS A 114 -5.92 -14.25 7.22
CA LYS A 114 -4.70 -14.01 8.01
C LYS A 114 -3.58 -15.03 7.74
N LYS A 115 -3.93 -16.25 7.30
CA LYS A 115 -2.98 -17.35 7.10
C LYS A 115 -2.27 -17.32 5.74
N ASN A 116 -2.92 -16.77 4.72
CA ASN A 116 -2.43 -16.83 3.34
C ASN A 116 -2.16 -15.45 2.72
N LEU A 117 -2.48 -14.34 3.42
CA LEU A 117 -2.27 -12.98 2.92
C LEU A 117 -0.84 -12.75 2.41
N MET A 118 0.16 -13.02 3.26
CA MET A 118 1.56 -12.75 2.91
C MET A 118 2.02 -13.56 1.68
N GLU A 119 1.57 -14.81 1.56
CA GLU A 119 1.90 -15.66 0.42
C GLU A 119 1.25 -15.14 -0.88
N ILE A 120 -0.03 -14.75 -0.82
CA ILE A 120 -0.76 -14.19 -1.97
C ILE A 120 -0.08 -12.90 -2.43
N VAL A 121 0.20 -11.98 -1.51
CA VAL A 121 0.87 -10.70 -1.83
C VAL A 121 2.26 -10.95 -2.43
N LYS A 122 3.06 -11.84 -1.85
CA LYS A 122 4.38 -12.20 -2.40
C LYS A 122 4.29 -12.72 -3.82
N ARG A 123 3.28 -13.54 -4.13
CA ARG A 123 3.04 -14.03 -5.49
C ARG A 123 2.70 -12.88 -6.43
N LEU A 124 1.79 -11.99 -6.03
CA LEU A 124 1.38 -10.82 -6.83
C LEU A 124 2.57 -9.91 -7.16
N LEU A 125 3.42 -9.60 -6.18
CA LEU A 125 4.65 -8.82 -6.38
C LEU A 125 5.58 -9.51 -7.39
N GLY A 126 5.78 -10.82 -7.28
CA GLY A 126 6.56 -11.60 -8.24
C GLY A 126 5.92 -11.68 -9.65
N HIS A 127 4.61 -11.49 -9.79
CA HIS A 127 3.99 -11.30 -11.12
C HIS A 127 4.23 -9.88 -11.65
N MET A 128 4.19 -8.86 -10.79
CA MET A 128 4.49 -7.48 -11.20
C MET A 128 5.89 -7.35 -11.79
N GLU A 129 6.90 -7.95 -11.16
CA GLU A 129 8.30 -7.94 -11.64
C GLU A 129 8.44 -8.52 -13.06
N ARG A 130 7.65 -9.55 -13.39
CA ARG A 130 7.74 -10.29 -14.66
C ARG A 130 6.77 -9.77 -15.73
N ALA A 131 5.70 -9.11 -15.32
CA ALA A 131 4.65 -8.68 -16.24
C ALA A 131 5.17 -7.64 -17.23
N GLU A 132 4.79 -7.78 -18.50
CA GLU A 132 5.04 -6.79 -19.54
C GLU A 132 3.84 -5.84 -19.63
N GLY A 133 4.10 -4.52 -19.56
CA GLY A 133 3.09 -3.48 -19.70
C GLY A 133 2.65 -2.83 -18.39
N SER A 134 2.65 -1.51 -18.37
CA SER A 134 2.33 -0.70 -17.17
C SER A 134 0.89 -0.85 -16.70
N ALA A 135 -0.07 -1.04 -17.62
CA ALA A 135 -1.49 -1.14 -17.27
C ALA A 135 -1.80 -2.34 -16.36
N TYR A 136 -1.29 -3.53 -16.67
CA TYR A 136 -1.54 -4.71 -15.85
C TYR A 136 -0.78 -4.65 -14.51
N ARG A 137 0.42 -4.06 -14.49
CA ARG A 137 1.17 -3.79 -13.25
C ARG A 137 0.42 -2.80 -12.35
N ASP A 138 -0.20 -1.77 -12.91
CA ASP A 138 -1.07 -0.84 -12.18
C ASP A 138 -2.26 -1.56 -11.53
N GLU A 139 -2.92 -2.46 -12.26
CA GLU A 139 -4.03 -3.25 -11.71
C GLU A 139 -3.57 -4.22 -10.62
N LEU A 140 -2.39 -4.83 -10.77
CA LEU A 140 -1.79 -5.68 -9.73
C LEU A 140 -1.46 -4.88 -8.47
N LEU A 141 -0.82 -3.72 -8.60
CA LEU A 141 -0.50 -2.81 -7.51
C LEU A 141 -1.77 -2.40 -6.75
N TYR A 142 -2.79 -1.94 -7.49
CA TYR A 142 -4.08 -1.59 -6.90
C TYR A 142 -4.68 -2.77 -6.14
N LYS A 143 -4.65 -3.98 -6.72
CA LYS A 143 -5.19 -5.19 -6.08
C LYS A 143 -4.43 -5.57 -4.81
N VAL A 144 -3.10 -5.44 -4.77
CA VAL A 144 -2.31 -5.69 -3.56
C VAL A 144 -2.75 -4.77 -2.42
N ILE A 145 -2.93 -3.48 -2.71
CA ILE A 145 -3.41 -2.51 -1.72
C ILE A 145 -4.83 -2.86 -1.28
N GLU A 146 -5.73 -3.12 -2.22
CA GLU A 146 -7.13 -3.47 -1.96
C GLU A 146 -7.26 -4.70 -1.04
N ILE A 147 -6.44 -5.73 -1.30
CA ILE A 147 -6.36 -6.95 -0.49
C ILE A 147 -5.89 -6.64 0.94
N CYS A 148 -4.85 -5.84 1.11
CA CYS A 148 -4.29 -5.55 2.43
C CYS A 148 -5.16 -4.60 3.25
N ALA A 149 -5.79 -3.61 2.60
CA ALA A 149 -6.63 -2.60 3.23
C ALA A 149 -8.04 -3.13 3.61
N GLN A 150 -8.39 -4.33 3.16
CA GLN A 150 -9.71 -4.91 3.30
C GLN A 150 -10.23 -4.87 4.75
N SER A 151 -11.47 -4.37 4.90
CA SER A 151 -12.17 -4.28 6.19
C SER A 151 -11.33 -3.65 7.30
N SER A 152 -10.62 -2.55 6.98
CA SER A 152 -9.69 -1.90 7.90
C SER A 152 -8.57 -2.84 8.35
N TYR A 153 -7.86 -3.41 7.37
CA TYR A 153 -6.67 -4.25 7.57
C TYR A 153 -6.95 -5.55 8.33
N LEU A 154 -8.16 -6.09 8.20
CA LEU A 154 -8.64 -7.27 8.94
C LEU A 154 -7.67 -8.46 8.89
N TYR A 155 -6.97 -8.63 7.76
CA TYR A 155 -6.07 -9.76 7.52
C TYR A 155 -4.59 -9.45 7.76
N VAL A 156 -4.21 -8.18 7.93
CA VAL A 156 -2.83 -7.78 8.21
C VAL A 156 -2.55 -8.01 9.70
N THR A 157 -1.48 -8.76 9.98
CA THR A 157 -1.06 -9.07 11.36
C THR A 157 0.29 -8.46 11.72
N ASN A 158 1.08 -8.05 10.72
CA ASN A 158 2.33 -7.34 10.87
C ASN A 158 2.29 -6.11 9.96
N PHE A 159 2.29 -4.92 10.56
CA PHE A 159 2.23 -3.65 9.83
C PHE A 159 3.59 -3.18 9.33
N GLU A 160 4.71 -3.59 9.92
CA GLU A 160 6.04 -3.34 9.35
C GLU A 160 6.20 -4.07 8.01
N TRP A 161 5.74 -5.32 7.96
CA TRP A 161 5.66 -6.08 6.71
C TRP A 161 4.80 -5.34 5.67
N TYR A 162 3.64 -4.81 6.07
CA TYR A 162 2.78 -4.11 5.12
C TYR A 162 3.40 -2.80 4.64
N LEU A 163 4.08 -2.03 5.50
CA LEU A 163 4.85 -0.85 5.10
C LEU A 163 5.96 -1.23 4.10
N THR A 164 6.64 -2.36 4.32
CA THR A 164 7.65 -2.88 3.38
C THR A 164 7.02 -3.17 2.01
N VAL A 165 5.84 -3.80 1.98
CA VAL A 165 5.09 -4.05 0.73
C VAL A 165 4.76 -2.73 0.02
N LEU A 166 4.31 -1.70 0.75
CA LEU A 166 4.00 -0.40 0.16
C LEU A 166 5.25 0.25 -0.46
N VAL A 167 6.40 0.19 0.21
CA VAL A 167 7.67 0.71 -0.33
C VAL A 167 8.13 -0.08 -1.55
N GLU A 168 8.00 -1.41 -1.54
CA GLU A 168 8.32 -2.27 -2.68
C GLU A 168 7.45 -1.94 -3.90
N LEU A 169 6.15 -1.70 -3.71
CA LEU A 169 5.25 -1.27 -4.79
C LEU A 169 5.69 0.06 -5.43
N ILE A 170 6.19 1.01 -4.64
CA ILE A 170 6.72 2.29 -5.15
C ILE A 170 7.93 2.05 -6.07
N GLN A 171 8.80 1.11 -5.69
CA GLN A 171 10.02 0.79 -6.44
C GLN A 171 9.72 0.01 -7.72
N LEU A 172 8.76 -0.92 -7.68
CA LEU A 172 8.42 -1.78 -8.82
C LEU A 172 7.71 -1.03 -9.95
N GLU A 173 6.86 -0.05 -9.64
CA GLU A 173 6.08 0.67 -10.66
C GLU A 173 6.03 2.18 -10.38
N ALA A 174 7.20 2.84 -10.47
CA ALA A 174 7.33 4.28 -10.23
C ALA A 174 6.46 5.18 -11.16
N GLY A 175 5.98 4.62 -12.28
CA GLY A 175 5.08 5.28 -13.23
C GLY A 175 3.59 5.15 -12.89
N SER A 176 3.23 4.47 -11.81
CA SER A 176 1.83 4.18 -11.49
C SER A 176 1.00 5.42 -11.22
N ARG A 177 -0.29 5.33 -11.55
CA ARG A 177 -1.32 6.32 -11.19
C ARG A 177 -1.79 6.24 -9.74
N HIS A 178 -1.33 5.25 -8.97
CA HIS A 178 -1.81 4.96 -7.62
C HIS A 178 -0.93 5.53 -6.48
N GLY A 179 -0.05 6.49 -6.76
CA GLY A 179 0.81 7.10 -5.74
C GLY A 179 0.05 7.70 -4.56
N ARG A 180 -1.07 8.39 -4.83
CA ARG A 180 -1.93 8.93 -3.77
C ARG A 180 -2.54 7.84 -2.89
N LEU A 181 -2.96 6.72 -3.48
CA LEU A 181 -3.52 5.61 -2.73
C LEU A 181 -2.46 5.02 -1.78
N ILE A 182 -1.22 4.86 -2.25
CA ILE A 182 -0.10 4.41 -1.41
C ILE A 182 0.16 5.40 -0.27
N ALA A 183 0.21 6.69 -0.59
CA ALA A 183 0.41 7.76 0.40
C ALA A 183 -0.66 7.74 1.50
N GLU A 184 -1.93 7.52 1.14
CA GLU A 184 -3.03 7.39 2.09
C GLU A 184 -2.85 6.17 3.01
N GLN A 185 -2.41 5.01 2.50
CA GLN A 185 -2.14 3.84 3.32
C GLN A 185 -0.94 4.03 4.27
N LEU A 186 0.15 4.66 3.79
CA LEU A 186 1.31 4.99 4.60
C LEU A 186 0.93 5.85 5.80
N LEU A 187 0.16 6.92 5.56
CA LEU A 187 -0.35 7.80 6.61
C LEU A 187 -1.28 7.06 7.57
N ASP A 188 -2.24 6.31 7.04
CA ASP A 188 -3.27 5.63 7.82
C ASP A 188 -2.68 4.57 8.77
N VAL A 189 -1.65 3.84 8.32
CA VAL A 189 -0.91 2.88 9.16
C VAL A 189 -0.08 3.62 10.22
N ALA A 190 0.72 4.61 9.83
CA ALA A 190 1.60 5.33 10.76
C ALA A 190 0.81 6.09 11.86
N ILE A 191 -0.35 6.65 11.52
CA ILE A 191 -1.22 7.36 12.46
C ILE A 191 -1.85 6.38 13.46
N ARG A 192 -2.48 5.31 12.99
CA ARG A 192 -3.30 4.43 13.84
C ARG A 192 -2.52 3.34 14.58
N VAL A 193 -1.29 3.03 14.16
CA VAL A 193 -0.51 1.93 14.74
C VAL A 193 0.78 2.48 15.37
N PRO A 194 0.78 2.85 16.66
CA PRO A 194 1.93 3.46 17.31
C PRO A 194 3.21 2.62 17.28
N VAL A 195 3.10 1.30 17.45
CA VAL A 195 4.25 0.41 17.56
C VAL A 195 5.12 0.34 16.29
N VAL A 196 4.57 0.69 15.11
CA VAL A 196 5.34 0.66 13.86
C VAL A 196 5.96 2.01 13.48
N ARG A 197 5.78 3.05 14.29
CA ARG A 197 6.21 4.41 13.91
C ARG A 197 7.71 4.53 13.74
N GLN A 198 8.51 3.90 14.60
CA GLN A 198 9.97 3.86 14.45
C GLN A 198 10.38 3.22 13.11
N PHE A 199 9.78 2.08 12.75
CA PHE A 199 10.02 1.46 11.45
C PHE A 199 9.56 2.37 10.30
N ALA A 200 8.37 2.97 10.42
CA ALA A 200 7.81 3.86 9.41
C ALA A 200 8.69 5.09 9.14
N VAL A 201 9.19 5.78 10.17
CA VAL A 201 10.03 6.97 9.97
C VAL A 201 11.37 6.63 9.30
N ASN A 202 11.94 5.45 9.60
CA ASN A 202 13.17 4.98 8.96
C ASN A 202 12.94 4.71 7.47
N GLU A 203 11.87 3.98 7.13
CA GLU A 203 11.50 3.72 5.73
C GLU A 203 11.16 5.00 4.98
N MET A 204 10.42 5.93 5.60
CA MET A 204 10.05 7.20 4.98
C MET A 204 11.27 8.11 4.77
N THR A 205 12.23 8.11 5.70
CA THR A 205 13.50 8.83 5.53
C THR A 205 14.29 8.27 4.33
N ASN A 206 14.39 6.95 4.21
CA ASN A 206 15.04 6.31 3.08
C ASN A 206 14.32 6.63 1.76
N LEU A 207 12.99 6.56 1.75
CA LEU A 207 12.17 6.90 0.59
C LEU A 207 12.39 8.36 0.16
N LEU A 208 12.41 9.31 1.10
CA LEU A 208 12.67 10.71 0.82
C LEU A 208 14.05 10.93 0.19
N ASP A 209 15.10 10.23 0.64
CA ASP A 209 16.45 10.42 0.10
C ASP A 209 16.64 9.79 -1.28
N THR A 210 16.06 8.61 -1.50
CA THR A 210 16.32 7.76 -2.67
C THR A 210 15.34 7.94 -3.82
N PHE A 211 14.09 8.35 -3.56
CA PHE A 211 13.07 8.47 -4.59
C PHE A 211 13.50 9.50 -5.65
N THR A 212 13.50 9.13 -6.92
CA THR A 212 13.82 10.04 -8.03
C THR A 212 12.54 10.57 -8.68
N VAL A 213 12.33 11.89 -8.64
CA VAL A 213 11.19 12.51 -9.33
C VAL A 213 11.54 12.61 -10.81
N SER A 214 10.76 11.94 -11.65
CA SER A 214 10.93 11.96 -13.10
C SER A 214 9.66 12.50 -13.77
N ALA A 215 9.77 12.94 -15.03
CA ALA A 215 8.58 13.31 -15.82
C ALA A 215 7.58 12.16 -16.02
N GLN A 216 8.02 10.91 -15.79
CA GLN A 216 7.18 9.71 -15.89
C GLN A 216 6.46 9.38 -14.56
N SER A 217 6.80 10.06 -13.47
CA SER A 217 6.22 9.85 -12.14
C SER A 217 4.82 10.48 -12.08
N ASN A 218 3.84 9.82 -12.69
CA ASN A 218 2.47 10.34 -12.92
C ASN A 218 1.83 10.92 -11.64
N SER A 219 1.53 10.07 -10.65
CA SER A 219 1.11 10.51 -9.31
C SER A 219 2.00 9.96 -8.20
N MET A 220 3.06 9.23 -8.54
CA MET A 220 3.90 8.55 -7.56
C MET A 220 4.63 9.51 -6.63
N TYR A 221 4.86 10.76 -7.03
CA TYR A 221 5.44 11.77 -6.14
C TYR A 221 4.57 12.06 -4.89
N GLU A 222 3.28 11.71 -4.87
CA GLU A 222 2.41 11.86 -3.70
C GLU A 222 2.90 11.05 -2.49
N VAL A 223 3.70 10.00 -2.69
CA VAL A 223 4.29 9.25 -1.57
C VAL A 223 5.28 10.11 -0.77
N LEU A 224 5.88 11.13 -1.39
CA LEU A 224 6.74 12.10 -0.71
C LEU A 224 5.96 13.02 0.22
N TYR A 225 4.70 13.32 -0.09
CA TYR A 225 3.81 14.03 0.82
C TYR A 225 3.66 13.24 2.13
N ALA A 226 3.29 11.95 2.01
CA ALA A 226 3.13 11.08 3.16
C ALA A 226 4.43 10.91 3.94
N ALA A 227 5.53 10.65 3.23
CA ALA A 227 6.83 10.44 3.85
C ALA A 227 7.31 11.68 4.64
N ALA A 228 7.22 12.88 4.05
CA ALA A 228 7.61 14.12 4.72
C ALA A 228 6.72 14.44 5.93
N TRP A 229 5.43 14.13 5.85
CA TRP A 229 4.52 14.28 6.99
C TRP A 229 4.87 13.31 8.12
N ILE A 230 5.10 12.03 7.81
CA ILE A 230 5.40 10.99 8.80
C ILE A 230 6.68 11.31 9.57
N VAL A 231 7.76 11.69 8.88
CA VAL A 231 9.04 11.98 9.54
C VAL A 231 8.98 13.25 10.39
N GLY A 232 8.15 14.23 10.01
CA GLY A 232 7.98 15.45 10.81
C GLY A 232 7.03 15.27 11.99
N GLU A 233 5.93 14.53 11.82
CA GLU A 233 4.97 14.26 12.90
C GLU A 233 5.59 13.38 13.99
N PHE A 234 6.32 12.34 13.58
CA PHE A 234 6.95 11.39 14.48
C PHE A 234 8.46 11.62 14.59
N ALA A 235 8.90 12.88 14.55
CA ALA A 235 10.30 13.26 14.64
C ALA A 235 11.03 12.73 15.89
N GLY A 236 10.29 12.43 16.96
CA GLY A 236 10.84 11.80 18.17
C GLY A 236 11.29 10.35 18.00
N GLU A 237 10.81 9.67 16.96
CA GLU A 237 11.17 8.28 16.63
C GLU A 237 12.39 8.20 15.69
N LEU A 238 12.87 9.33 15.16
CA LEU A 238 14.02 9.38 14.26
C LEU A 238 15.32 9.13 15.02
N GLU A 239 16.15 8.24 14.48
CA GLU A 239 17.52 8.02 14.98
C GLU A 239 18.45 9.21 14.66
N ASP A 240 18.30 9.80 13.47
CA ASP A 240 19.08 10.95 13.00
C ASP A 240 18.16 12.00 12.37
N ALA A 241 17.65 12.89 13.23
CA ALA A 241 16.77 13.98 12.81
C ALA A 241 17.49 15.03 11.94
N GLU A 242 18.81 15.19 12.09
CA GLU A 242 19.60 16.15 11.30
C GLU A 242 19.75 15.68 9.85
N LYS A 243 20.03 14.40 9.63
CA LYS A 243 20.00 13.80 8.28
C LYS A 243 18.66 14.00 7.61
N THR A 244 17.56 13.70 8.30
CA THR A 244 16.20 13.85 7.74
C THR A 244 15.86 15.30 7.44
N LEU A 245 16.25 16.24 8.32
CA LEU A 245 16.12 17.67 8.08
C LEU A 245 16.84 18.07 6.77
N ASN A 246 18.08 17.62 6.61
CA ASN A 246 18.89 17.90 5.42
C ASN A 246 18.29 17.33 4.12
N ILE A 247 17.63 16.16 4.21
CA ILE A 247 16.92 15.57 3.06
C ILE A 247 15.74 16.46 2.65
N LEU A 248 14.94 16.96 3.60
CA LEU A 248 13.78 17.83 3.31
C LEU A 248 14.19 19.23 2.83
N LEU A 249 15.35 19.73 3.28
CA LEU A 249 15.90 21.03 2.86
C LEU A 249 16.59 20.99 1.48
N ARG A 250 16.78 19.80 0.88
CA ARG A 250 17.41 19.65 -0.43
C ARG A 250 16.48 20.23 -1.52
N PRO A 251 16.98 21.11 -2.42
CA PRO A 251 16.19 21.60 -3.54
C PRO A 251 15.71 20.47 -4.45
N ARG A 252 14.39 20.40 -4.67
CA ARG A 252 13.74 19.41 -5.54
C ARG A 252 12.58 20.03 -6.30
N LEU A 253 12.45 19.68 -7.58
CA LEU A 253 11.31 20.07 -8.40
C LEU A 253 10.10 19.23 -8.00
N LEU A 254 9.24 19.79 -7.17
CA LEU A 254 8.03 19.15 -6.65
C LEU A 254 6.82 20.08 -6.83
N PRO A 255 5.59 19.54 -6.88
CA PRO A 255 4.39 20.36 -6.77
C PRO A 255 4.36 21.18 -5.47
N GLY A 256 3.76 22.37 -5.53
CA GLY A 256 3.72 23.30 -4.40
C GLY A 256 3.09 22.70 -3.13
N HIS A 257 2.05 21.88 -3.27
CA HIS A 257 1.41 21.23 -2.11
C HIS A 257 2.35 20.29 -1.34
N ILE A 258 3.31 19.66 -2.01
CA ILE A 258 4.32 18.79 -1.38
C ILE A 258 5.43 19.64 -0.77
N GLN A 259 5.91 20.66 -1.49
CA GLN A 259 6.88 21.61 -0.94
C GLN A 259 6.36 22.28 0.35
N GLY A 260 5.08 22.66 0.39
CA GLY A 260 4.46 23.25 1.57
C GLY A 260 4.43 22.31 2.78
N VAL A 261 4.31 20.99 2.54
CA VAL A 261 4.46 19.97 3.59
C VAL A 261 5.91 19.78 4.00
N TYR A 262 6.86 19.85 3.07
CA TYR A 262 8.28 19.82 3.40
C TYR A 262 8.64 20.97 4.34
N VAL A 263 8.28 22.21 3.99
CA VAL A 263 8.54 23.40 4.82
C VAL A 263 7.92 23.24 6.21
N GLN A 264 6.66 22.80 6.31
CA GLN A 264 6.01 22.61 7.61
C GLN A 264 6.74 21.59 8.49
N ASN A 265 7.21 20.48 7.90
CA ASN A 265 7.87 19.42 8.67
C ASN A 265 9.36 19.71 8.92
N VAL A 266 10.00 20.54 8.10
CA VAL A 266 11.31 21.15 8.39
C VAL A 266 11.24 21.93 9.71
N ILE A 267 10.19 22.72 9.94
CA ILE A 267 10.02 23.47 11.19
C ILE A 267 9.87 22.52 12.39
N LYS A 268 9.14 21.40 12.25
CA LYS A 268 8.99 20.40 13.31
C LYS A 268 10.34 19.73 13.65
N LEU A 269 11.11 19.34 12.64
CA LEU A 269 12.44 18.77 12.82
C LEU A 269 13.41 19.78 13.42
N PHE A 270 13.38 21.03 12.95
CA PHE A 270 14.13 22.14 13.54
C PHE A 270 13.78 22.30 15.02
N ALA A 271 12.49 22.34 15.38
CA ALA A 271 12.07 22.47 16.77
C ALA A 271 12.58 21.31 17.65
N ARG A 272 12.57 20.07 17.13
CA ARG A 272 13.12 18.89 17.82
C ARG A 272 14.63 19.01 18.05
N LEU A 273 15.39 19.36 17.02
CA LEU A 273 16.84 19.53 17.10
C LEU A 273 17.20 20.71 18.01
N ALA A 274 16.50 21.84 17.88
CA ALA A 274 16.69 23.01 18.72
C ALA A 274 16.41 22.71 20.20
N THR A 275 15.36 21.94 20.49
CA THR A 275 15.07 21.46 21.86
C THR A 275 16.22 20.60 22.38
N THR A 276 16.79 19.72 21.54
CA THR A 276 17.95 18.89 21.91
C THR A 276 19.17 19.75 22.22
N CYS A 277 19.47 20.77 21.40
CA CYS A 277 20.56 21.72 21.68
C CYS A 277 20.33 22.45 23.01
N LEU A 278 19.11 22.89 23.30
CA LEU A 278 18.78 23.57 24.57
C LEU A 278 18.93 22.63 25.79
N GLU A 279 18.46 21.38 25.68
CA GLU A 279 18.62 20.35 26.72
C GLU A 279 20.10 20.05 27.01
N LEU A 280 20.93 20.04 25.97
CA LEU A 280 22.38 19.84 26.06
C LEU A 280 23.16 21.13 26.38
N GLN A 281 22.49 22.28 26.51
CA GLN A 281 23.09 23.61 26.69
C GLN A 281 24.07 24.01 25.57
N ASP A 282 23.88 23.47 24.36
CA ASP A 282 24.68 23.76 23.17
C ASP A 282 24.12 24.96 22.39
N LEU A 283 24.31 26.16 22.94
CA LEU A 283 23.92 27.41 22.26
C LEU A 283 24.65 27.63 20.92
N PRO A 284 25.96 27.36 20.78
CA PRO A 284 26.65 27.48 19.49
C PRO A 284 26.06 26.54 18.42
N GLY A 285 25.74 25.30 18.78
CA GLY A 285 25.06 24.36 17.89
C GLY A 285 23.67 24.85 17.48
N LEU A 286 22.91 25.42 18.42
CA LEU A 286 21.60 26.00 18.12
C LEU A 286 21.69 27.19 17.14
N VAL A 287 22.65 28.08 17.31
CA VAL A 287 22.89 29.19 16.37
C VAL A 287 23.27 28.65 14.98
N THR A 288 24.14 27.65 14.93
CA THR A 288 24.56 26.98 13.68
C THR A 288 23.36 26.33 12.97
N LEU A 289 22.47 25.68 13.73
CA LEU A 289 21.24 25.09 13.21
C LEU A 289 20.31 26.18 12.64
N CYS A 290 20.12 27.30 13.34
CA CYS A 290 19.36 28.44 12.84
C CYS A 290 19.93 28.96 11.51
N ASP A 291 21.24 29.22 11.46
CA ASP A 291 21.94 29.69 10.27
C ASP A 291 21.76 28.74 9.08
N HIS A 292 21.93 27.44 9.33
CA HIS A 292 21.79 26.41 8.31
C HIS A 292 20.36 26.33 7.75
N VAL A 293 19.34 26.31 8.61
CA VAL A 293 17.95 26.25 8.16
C VAL A 293 17.55 27.54 7.43
N LEU A 294 17.99 28.71 7.90
CA LEU A 294 17.72 30.00 7.25
C LEU A 294 18.33 30.08 5.85
N ASP A 295 19.58 29.64 5.67
CA ASP A 295 20.23 29.57 4.35
C ASP A 295 19.44 28.66 3.40
N LYS A 296 19.09 27.45 3.87
CA LYS A 296 18.44 26.46 3.02
C LYS A 296 16.98 26.79 2.73
N LEU A 297 16.24 27.43 3.62
CA LEU A 297 14.84 27.81 3.35
C LEU A 297 14.69 28.86 2.23
N GLN A 298 15.73 29.63 1.90
CA GLN A 298 15.65 30.69 0.88
C GLN A 298 15.15 30.21 -0.49
N HIS A 299 15.47 28.97 -0.88
CA HIS A 299 14.99 28.45 -2.15
C HIS A 299 13.46 28.27 -2.20
N PHE A 300 12.80 28.00 -1.06
CA PHE A 300 11.34 27.91 -0.98
C PHE A 300 10.69 29.30 -1.04
N ASN A 301 11.38 30.36 -0.57
CA ASN A 301 10.92 31.74 -0.70
C ASN A 301 10.84 32.19 -2.17
N GLY A 302 11.67 31.59 -3.04
CA GLY A 302 11.64 31.77 -4.49
C GLY A 302 10.60 30.94 -5.23
N SER A 303 9.77 30.15 -4.53
CA SER A 303 8.72 29.33 -5.15
C SER A 303 7.65 30.21 -5.80
N SER A 304 7.13 29.76 -6.95
CA SER A 304 5.97 30.39 -7.59
C SER A 304 4.64 30.07 -6.89
N ASP A 305 4.65 29.10 -5.97
CA ASP A 305 3.49 28.73 -5.18
C ASP A 305 3.41 29.61 -3.92
N ILE A 306 2.32 30.37 -3.81
CA ILE A 306 2.12 31.37 -2.75
C ILE A 306 2.12 30.70 -1.37
N GLU A 307 1.50 29.51 -1.23
CA GLU A 307 1.43 28.84 0.08
C GLU A 307 2.81 28.36 0.54
N VAL A 308 3.65 27.90 -0.40
CA VAL A 308 5.04 27.53 -0.10
C VAL A 308 5.83 28.75 0.35
N GLN A 309 5.71 29.86 -0.39
CA GLN A 309 6.40 31.10 -0.09
C GLN A 309 6.00 31.66 1.28
N GLU A 310 4.70 31.75 1.58
CA GLU A 310 4.19 32.26 2.87
C GLU A 310 4.66 31.39 4.06
N ARG A 311 4.65 30.06 3.91
CA ARG A 311 5.16 29.15 4.95
C ARG A 311 6.66 29.31 5.17
N ALA A 312 7.43 29.40 4.09
CA ALA A 312 8.88 29.53 4.17
C ALA A 312 9.29 30.88 4.77
N ASN A 313 8.63 31.97 4.37
CA ASN A 313 8.83 33.30 4.96
C ASN A 313 8.48 33.32 6.45
N SER A 314 7.34 32.74 6.83
CA SER A 314 6.92 32.65 8.24
C SER A 314 7.93 31.86 9.07
N ALA A 315 8.43 30.74 8.52
CA ALA A 315 9.47 29.92 9.15
C ALA A 315 10.77 30.71 9.34
N CYS A 316 11.25 31.38 8.29
CA CYS A 316 12.46 32.20 8.36
C CYS A 316 12.33 33.28 9.42
N MET A 317 11.22 34.02 9.46
CA MET A 317 11.01 35.07 10.46
C MET A 317 11.07 34.53 11.89
N LEU A 318 10.42 33.40 12.18
CA LEU A 318 10.45 32.77 13.50
C LEU A 318 11.86 32.31 13.91
N ILE A 319 12.60 31.72 12.96
CA ILE A 319 13.96 31.23 13.21
C ILE A 319 14.94 32.41 13.36
N GLU A 320 14.80 33.48 12.57
CA GLU A 320 15.58 34.71 12.73
C GLU A 320 15.34 35.38 14.08
N MET A 321 14.09 35.44 14.53
CA MET A 321 13.76 35.97 15.86
C MET A 321 14.47 35.18 16.97
N LEU A 322 14.43 33.85 16.90
CA LEU A 322 15.14 32.99 17.85
C LEU A 322 16.65 33.20 17.77
N ARG A 323 17.23 33.18 16.56
CA ARG A 323 18.65 33.38 16.31
C ARG A 323 19.16 34.70 16.91
N ASN A 324 18.43 35.79 16.69
CA ASN A 324 18.81 37.12 17.20
C ASN A 324 18.79 37.18 18.73
N GLN A 325 17.83 36.52 19.39
CA GLN A 325 17.79 36.42 20.86
C GLN A 325 18.95 35.61 21.43
N LEU A 326 19.39 34.58 20.71
CA LEU A 326 20.53 33.77 21.13
C LEU A 326 21.83 34.55 21.04
N THR A 327 22.05 35.30 19.95
CA THR A 327 23.27 36.09 19.76
C THR A 327 23.41 37.20 20.80
N THR A 328 22.33 37.92 21.11
CA THR A 328 22.36 38.97 22.15
C THR A 328 22.64 38.41 23.54
N SER A 329 22.21 37.17 23.82
CA SER A 329 22.48 36.49 25.09
C SER A 329 23.94 36.06 25.22
N THR A 330 24.57 35.54 24.16
CA THR A 330 26.00 35.22 24.15
C THR A 330 26.89 36.45 24.29
N ASP A 331 26.57 37.55 23.61
CA ASP A 331 27.36 38.79 23.70
C ASP A 331 27.30 39.39 25.11
N ALA A 332 26.15 39.31 25.78
CA ALA A 332 26.01 39.73 27.17
C ALA A 332 26.86 38.88 28.13
N MET A 333 26.89 37.55 27.94
CA MET A 333 27.71 36.66 28.77
C MET A 333 29.21 36.84 28.53
N ALA A 334 29.64 37.21 27.33
CA ALA A 334 31.04 37.46 27.01
C ALA A 334 31.58 38.80 27.53
N MET A 335 30.71 39.78 27.80
CA MET A 335 31.09 41.05 28.43
C MET A 335 31.25 40.98 29.95
N ASP A 336 30.67 39.97 30.59
CA ASP A 336 30.70 39.77 32.06
C ASP A 336 31.86 38.86 32.54
N THR A 337 32.72 38.37 31.64
CA THR A 337 33.91 37.54 31.94
C THR A 337 35.22 38.27 31.67
#